data_AF-A0A2T3ZXV8-F1
#
_entry.id   AF-A0A2T3ZXV8-F1
#
_cell.length_a   1.000
_cell.length_b   1.000
_cell.length_c   1.000
_cell.angle_alpha   90.00
_cell.angle_beta   90.00
_cell.angle_gamma   90.00
#
_symmetry.space_group_name_H-M   'P 1'
#
loop_
_entity.id
_entity.type
_entity.pdbx_description
1 polymer ?
#
loop_
_entity_poly.entity_id
_entity_poly.type
_entity_poly.pdbx_seq_one_letter_code
_entity_poly.pdbx_strand_id
1 'polypeptide(L)' 'MLGCQADDTDTIFGRTALSWASGNGHEAIVQLLLDTNKVDVNSRDYNGWTPLKWATEKKHTKTAQLLL' A
#
# COMPACT_ATOMS: atom_id res chain seq x y z
N MET A 1 19.16 14.30 -8.56
CA MET A 1 18.61 12.96 -8.31
C MET A 1 17.42 13.15 -7.39
N LEU A 2 16.21 13.25 -7.95
CA LEU A 2 15.00 13.30 -7.12
C LEU A 2 14.85 11.91 -6.52
N GLY A 3 15.20 11.76 -5.25
CA GLY A 3 15.09 10.50 -4.52
C GLY A 3 13.63 10.21 -4.28
N CYS A 4 13.06 9.27 -5.02
CA CYS A 4 11.75 8.76 -4.67
C CYS A 4 11.86 8.00 -3.34
N GLN A 5 11.01 8.33 -2.39
CA GLN A 5 10.90 7.64 -1.11
C GLN A 5 9.94 6.46 -1.27
N ALA A 6 10.07 5.46 -0.40
CA ALA A 6 9.26 4.24 -0.49
C ALA A 6 7.76 4.49 -0.23
N ASP A 7 7.44 5.59 0.46
CA ASP A 7 6.11 6.07 0.81
C ASP A 7 5.60 7.19 -0.11
N ASP A 8 6.31 7.51 -1.18
CA ASP A 8 5.85 8.49 -2.15
C ASP A 8 4.47 8.09 -2.69
N THR A 9 3.62 9.10 -2.85
CA THR A 9 2.29 8.93 -3.41
C THR A 9 2.27 9.31 -4.88
N ASP A 10 1.49 8.58 -5.68
CA ASP A 10 1.23 9.01 -7.04
C ASP A 10 0.33 10.27 -7.04
N THR A 11 0.56 11.16 -8.00
CA THR A 11 -0.13 12.46 -8.06
C THR A 11 -1.58 12.36 -8.54
N ILE A 12 -2.03 11.21 -9.02
CA ILE A 12 -3.36 11.03 -9.63
C ILE A 12 -4.36 10.61 -8.55
N PHE A 13 -3.97 9.68 -7.69
CA PHE A 13 -4.84 9.08 -6.68
C PHE A 13 -4.34 9.30 -5.25
N GLY A 14 -3.12 9.78 -5.07
CA GLY A 14 -2.50 9.89 -3.75
C GLY A 14 -2.15 8.53 -3.14
N ARG A 15 -1.98 7.48 -3.96
CA ARG A 15 -1.69 6.13 -3.44
C ARG A 15 -0.20 5.89 -3.38
N THR A 16 0.22 5.21 -2.31
CA THR A 16 1.57 4.67 -2.19
C THR A 16 1.72 3.38 -3.00
N ALA A 17 2.96 2.94 -3.21
CA ALA A 17 3.24 1.61 -3.77
C ALA A 17 2.55 0.49 -2.97
N LEU A 18 2.48 0.64 -1.64
CA LEU A 18 1.81 -0.29 -0.75
C LEU A 18 0.30 -0.35 -1.04
N SER A 19 -0.39 0.79 -1.16
CA SER A 19 -1.82 0.83 -1.52
C SER A 19 -2.12 0.11 -2.84
N TRP A 20 -1.28 0.30 -3.86
CA TRP A 20 -1.41 -0.39 -5.14
C TRP A 20 -1.20 -1.90 -5.01
N ALA A 21 -0.14 -2.34 -4.33
CA ALA A 21 0.14 -3.76 -4.12
C ALA A 21 -0.98 -4.45 -3.33
N SER A 22 -1.51 -3.78 -2.30
CA SER A 22 -2.60 -4.27 -1.46
C SER A 22 -3.92 -4.40 -2.23
N GLY A 23 -4.29 -3.39 -3.02
CA GLY A 23 -5.50 -3.42 -3.84
C GLY A 23 -5.47 -4.40 -5.01
N ASN A 24 -4.29 -4.88 -5.42
CA ASN A 24 -4.14 -5.91 -6.44
C ASN A 24 -3.84 -7.31 -5.87
N GLY A 25 -3.71 -7.44 -4.55
CA GLY A 25 -3.46 -8.73 -3.90
C GLY A 25 -2.04 -9.27 -4.09
N HIS A 26 -1.06 -8.40 -4.35
CA HIS A 26 0.33 -8.80 -4.56
C HIS A 26 1.06 -9.07 -3.24
N GLU A 27 0.74 -10.19 -2.59
CA GLU A 27 1.24 -10.57 -1.26
C GLU A 27 2.77 -10.44 -1.13
N ALA A 28 3.54 -10.97 -2.08
CA ALA A 28 5.01 -10.93 -2.03
C ALA A 28 5.56 -9.50 -2.10
N ILE A 29 4.90 -8.61 -2.87
CA ILE A 29 5.30 -7.20 -2.98
C ILE A 29 4.92 -6.45 -1.70
N VAL A 30 3.75 -6.74 -1.13
CA VAL A 30 3.34 -6.18 0.15
C VAL A 30 4.34 -6.54 1.24
N GLN A 31 4.72 -7.83 1.35
CA GLN A 31 5.74 -8.25 2.32
C GLN A 31 7.08 -7.53 2.09
N LEU A 32 7.55 -7.48 0.84
CA LEU A 32 8.80 -6.81 0.48
C LEU A 32 8.80 -5.33 0.91
N LEU A 33 7.69 -4.62 0.70
CA LEU A 33 7.55 -3.22 1.09
C LEU A 33 7.53 -3.04 2.61
N LEU A 34 6.80 -3.90 3.33
CA LEU A 34 6.74 -3.89 4.79
C LEU A 34 8.12 -4.12 5.43
N ASP A 35 8.89 -5.07 4.90
CA ASP A 35 10.23 -5.42 5.40
C ASP A 35 11.22 -4.25 5.31
N THR A 36 10.96 -3.25 4.45
CA THR A 36 11.81 -2.05 4.37
C THR A 36 11.73 -1.16 5.61
N ASN A 37 10.66 -1.28 6.42
CA ASN A 37 10.34 -0.38 7.54
C ASN A 37 10.34 1.13 7.17
N LYS A 38 10.16 1.45 5.87
CA LYS A 38 10.18 2.82 5.33
C LYS A 38 8.84 3.24 4.73
N VAL A 39 7.80 2.42 4.88
CA VAL A 39 6.47 2.68 4.36
C VAL A 39 5.50 2.95 5.50
N ASP A 40 4.64 3.96 5.33
CA ASP A 40 3.50 4.15 6.22
C ASP A 40 2.34 3.24 5.79
N VAL A 41 2.10 2.20 6.58
CA VAL A 41 1.02 1.22 6.37
C VAL A 41 -0.38 1.81 6.50
N ASN A 42 -0.51 2.98 7.15
CA ASN A 42 -1.76 3.68 7.38
C ASN A 42 -1.95 4.90 6.46
N SER A 43 -1.06 5.08 5.48
CA SER A 43 -1.15 6.17 4.51
C SER A 43 -2.51 6.16 3.81
N ARG A 44 -3.10 7.35 3.64
CA ARG A 44 -4.44 7.53 3.07
C ARG A 44 -4.33 8.17 1.70
N ASP A 45 -5.01 7.56 0.73
CA ASP A 45 -5.16 8.12 -0.60
C ASP A 45 -6.17 9.29 -0.63
N TYR A 46 -6.38 9.92 -1.79
CA TYR A 46 -7.29 11.07 -1.90
C TYR A 46 -8.76 10.73 -1.57
N ASN A 47 -9.13 9.44 -1.56
CA ASN A 47 -10.46 8.98 -1.13
C ASN A 47 -10.49 8.63 0.37
N GLY A 48 -9.38 8.84 1.09
CA GLY A 48 -9.21 8.48 2.49
C GLY A 48 -8.97 6.98 2.72
N TRP A 49 -8.68 6.20 1.67
CA TRP A 49 -8.51 4.76 1.79
C TRP A 49 -7.07 4.40 2.15
N THR A 50 -6.92 3.44 3.07
CA THR A 50 -5.65 2.84 3.44
C THR A 50 -5.34 1.62 2.56
N PRO A 51 -4.08 1.14 2.53
CA PRO A 51 -3.73 -0.13 1.90
C PRO A 51 -4.63 -1.30 2.37
N LEU A 52 -4.94 -1.37 3.67
CA LEU A 52 -5.84 -2.39 4.24
C LEU A 52 -7.27 -2.28 3.70
N LYS A 53 -7.79 -1.06 3.54
CA LYS A 53 -9.13 -0.83 2.97
C LYS A 53 -9.16 -1.32 1.51
N TRP A 54 -8.13 -1.02 0.72
CA TRP A 54 -7.99 -1.53 -0.64
C TRP A 54 -7.97 -3.06 -0.71
N ALA A 55 -7.16 -3.73 0.12
CA ALA A 55 -7.11 -5.19 0.16
C ALA A 55 -8.46 -5.82 0.54
N THR A 56 -9.14 -5.25 1.54
CA THR A 56 -10.44 -5.75 2.03
C THR A 56 -11.56 -5.57 0.99
N GLU A 57 -11.69 -4.39 0.39
CA GLU A 57 -12.71 -4.10 -0.63
C GLU A 57 -12.53 -4.98 -1.89
N LYS A 58 -11.27 -5.31 -2.21
CA LYS A 58 -10.92 -6.19 -3.34
C LYS A 58 -10.89 -7.68 -2.96
N LYS A 59 -11.22 -8.02 -1.71
CA LYS A 59 -11.28 -9.38 -1.17
C LYS A 59 -9.94 -10.12 -1.20
N HIS A 60 -8.82 -9.40 -1.12
CA HIS A 60 -7.48 -9.96 -1.01
C HIS A 60 -7.16 -10.27 0.46
N THR A 61 -7.78 -11.33 0.99
CA THR A 61 -7.77 -11.66 2.43
C THR A 61 -6.38 -11.89 3.00
N LYS A 62 -5.50 -12.60 2.29
CA LYS A 62 -4.11 -12.81 2.72
C LYS A 62 -3.32 -11.51 2.75
N THR A 63 -3.52 -10.64 1.77
CA THR A 63 -2.87 -9.33 1.72
C THR A 63 -3.39 -8.41 2.82
N ALA A 64 -4.68 -8.47 3.13
CA ALA A 64 -5.25 -7.78 4.28
C ALA A 64 -4.65 -8.29 5.59
N GLN A 65 -4.42 -9.61 5.72
CA GLN A 65 -3.79 -10.20 6.90
C GLN A 65 -2.34 -9.72 7.11
N LEU A 66 -1.58 -9.44 6.04
CA LEU A 66 -0.25 -8.85 6.14
C LEU A 66 -0.25 -7.41 6.66
N LEU A 67 -1.39 -6.73 6.63
CA LEU A 67 -1.56 -5.32 6.98
C LEU A 67 -2.28 -5.12 8.33
N LEU A 68 -2.56 -6.21 9.06
CA LEU A 68 -3.13 -6.23 10.42
C LEU A 68 -2.02 -6.30 11.47
#